data_AF-A0A971L938-F1
#
_entry.id   AF-A0A971L938-F1
#
_cell.length_a   1.000
_cell.length_b   1.000
_cell.length_c   1.000
_cell.angle_alpha   90.00
_cell.angle_beta   90.00
_cell.angle_gamma   90.00
#
_symmetry.space_group_name_H-M   'P 1'
#
loop_
_entity.id
_entity.type
_entity.pdbx_description
1 polymer ?
#
loop_
_entity_poly.entity_id
_entity_poly.type
_entity_poly.pdbx_seq_one_letter_code
_entity_poly.pdbx_strand_id
1 'polypeptide(L)'
;MKDFTMKHLTMVFLLVITGFAGCRSGSNIDGSNGDPPLVISHHYQLVIDGNGYLREDEVDPGLILGGNTGAWSGKLTYPESGELMKGLGHGILRFPGGDAANDYCWVYELEEGEDWKVKIDEYVAFLKDNDMEPLFGVNIFDHGVNGVWHNALEEAVALVKYMEENGLGGGYYELGNENDGPWNAHDGQQLTIEEYLEKYIPIARAMKEADPTIKLLGPAVSGYDNQKQHKPYIEGFIEGMRGHGDLVDYFSYHYYGETWIDQSNNNRINLTRPQELAGQAGDIRSRLAAAGLSHVKLAITEYNAAVWGESDVDKCVIE
;
A
#
# COMPACT_ATOMS: atom_id res chain seq x y z
N MET A 1 -7.92 -22.18 -30.56
CA MET A 1 -8.23 -22.86 -29.29
C MET A 1 -7.02 -23.70 -28.93
N LYS A 2 -6.21 -23.22 -27.98
CA LYS A 2 -5.10 -24.00 -27.40
C LYS A 2 -5.64 -24.61 -26.11
N ASP A 3 -5.64 -25.93 -26.03
CA ASP A 3 -5.99 -26.68 -24.83
C ASP A 3 -5.02 -26.32 -23.70
N PHE A 4 -5.55 -25.76 -22.61
CA PHE A 4 -4.83 -25.58 -21.36
C PHE A 4 -4.99 -26.86 -20.52
N THR A 5 -4.03 -27.78 -20.62
CA THR A 5 -3.87 -28.84 -19.62
C THR A 5 -3.34 -28.22 -18.32
N MET A 6 -4.20 -28.11 -17.31
CA MET A 6 -3.79 -27.78 -15.94
C MET A 6 -2.74 -28.78 -15.46
N LYS A 7 -1.51 -28.30 -15.23
CA LYS A 7 -0.51 -29.06 -14.48
C LYS A 7 -0.88 -28.93 -13.00
N HIS A 8 -1.30 -30.02 -12.38
CA HIS A 8 -1.53 -30.07 -10.94
C HIS A 8 -0.23 -29.71 -10.21
N LEU A 9 -0.20 -28.54 -9.57
CA LEU A 9 0.87 -28.14 -8.67
C LEU A 9 0.68 -28.88 -7.34
N THR A 10 1.53 -29.87 -7.07
CA THR A 10 1.59 -30.50 -5.74
C THR A 10 2.47 -29.63 -4.84
N MET A 11 1.84 -28.90 -3.92
CA MET A 11 2.53 -28.13 -2.89
C MET A 11 2.61 -28.97 -1.61
N VAL A 12 3.82 -29.30 -1.16
CA VAL A 12 4.07 -30.04 0.08
C VAL A 12 4.40 -29.03 1.18
N PHE A 13 3.52 -28.88 2.17
CA PHE A 13 3.82 -28.08 3.37
C PHE A 13 4.41 -28.98 4.45
N LEU A 14 5.65 -28.68 4.87
CA LEU A 14 6.27 -29.28 6.04
C LEU A 14 5.81 -28.51 7.28
N LEU A 15 4.89 -29.11 8.06
CA LEU A 15 4.47 -28.55 9.34
C LEU A 15 5.57 -28.82 10.39
N VAL A 16 6.34 -27.78 10.76
CA VAL A 16 7.27 -27.86 11.89
C VAL A 16 6.49 -27.58 13.17
N ILE A 17 6.17 -28.63 13.93
CA ILE A 17 5.59 -28.53 15.26
C ILE A 17 6.73 -28.30 16.25
N THR A 18 6.93 -27.05 16.72
CA THR A 18 7.84 -26.77 17.84
C THR A 18 7.11 -26.99 19.16
N GLY A 19 7.35 -28.15 19.80
CA GLY A 19 6.98 -28.36 21.19
C GLY A 19 8.09 -27.84 22.12
N PHE A 20 7.80 -26.80 22.91
CA PHE A 20 8.70 -26.41 24.00
C PHE A 20 8.56 -27.39 25.17
N ALA A 21 9.41 -28.42 25.20
CA ALA A 21 9.62 -29.21 26.40
C ALA A 21 10.49 -28.40 27.37
N GLY A 22 9.85 -27.67 28.29
CA GLY A 22 10.56 -27.06 29.42
C GLY A 22 11.08 -28.15 30.37
N CYS A 23 12.30 -28.66 30.16
CA CYS A 23 12.99 -29.46 31.16
C CYS A 23 13.43 -28.54 32.31
N ARG A 24 12.80 -28.64 33.49
CA ARG A 24 13.30 -27.96 34.69
C ARG A 24 14.39 -28.83 35.33
N SER A 25 15.65 -28.46 35.17
CA SER A 25 16.71 -28.88 36.10
C SER A 25 16.54 -28.09 37.40
N GLY A 26 15.90 -28.67 38.41
CA GLY A 26 15.74 -28.04 39.71
C GLY A 26 15.44 -29.06 40.80
N SER A 27 16.49 -29.51 41.48
CA SER A 27 16.39 -30.26 42.73
C SER A 27 15.89 -29.33 43.84
N ASN A 28 14.58 -29.32 44.12
CA ASN A 28 14.04 -28.74 45.34
C ASN A 28 13.92 -29.84 46.41
N ILE A 29 14.44 -29.52 47.60
CA ILE A 29 14.65 -30.40 48.76
C ILE A 29 13.40 -30.50 49.66
N ASP A 30 12.27 -29.93 49.26
CA ASP A 30 11.03 -29.98 50.03
C ASP A 30 9.96 -30.73 49.22
N GLY A 31 9.55 -31.89 49.71
CA GLY A 31 8.73 -32.91 49.04
C GLY A 31 7.28 -32.52 48.74
N SER A 32 7.01 -31.26 48.44
CA SER A 32 5.73 -30.80 47.89
C SER A 32 5.76 -30.91 46.36
N ASN A 33 5.35 -32.08 45.85
CA ASN A 33 5.02 -32.23 44.43
C ASN A 33 3.72 -31.45 44.18
N GLY A 34 3.82 -30.16 43.85
CA GLY A 34 2.71 -29.43 43.23
C GLY A 34 2.35 -30.11 41.90
N ASP A 35 1.06 -30.17 41.59
CA ASP A 35 0.58 -30.75 40.33
C ASP A 35 1.34 -30.16 39.14
N PRO A 36 1.72 -30.97 38.13
CA PRO A 36 2.37 -30.46 36.93
C PRO A 36 1.48 -29.39 36.29
N PRO A 37 2.07 -28.34 35.67
CA PRO A 37 1.28 -27.34 34.96
C PRO A 37 0.41 -28.05 33.91
N LEU A 38 -0.84 -27.62 33.82
CA LEU A 38 -1.83 -28.16 32.90
C LEU A 38 -1.26 -28.13 31.47
N VAL A 39 -0.99 -29.29 30.88
CA VAL A 39 -0.60 -29.37 29.46
C VAL A 39 -1.87 -29.21 28.64
N ILE A 40 -2.13 -27.99 28.17
CA ILE A 40 -3.25 -27.73 27.25
C ILE A 40 -2.81 -28.13 25.83
N SER A 41 -3.20 -29.33 25.40
CA SER A 41 -3.09 -29.72 23.99
C SER A 41 -4.17 -28.99 23.20
N HIS A 42 -3.75 -28.21 22.21
CA HIS A 42 -4.66 -27.61 21.23
C HIS A 42 -4.60 -28.47 19.96
N HIS A 43 -5.74 -29.01 19.55
CA HIS A 43 -5.87 -29.76 18.30
C HIS A 43 -6.48 -28.85 17.25
N TYR A 44 -5.73 -28.55 16.19
CA TYR A 44 -6.20 -27.78 15.04
C TYR A 44 -6.35 -28.72 13.84
N GLN A 45 -7.42 -28.51 13.07
CA GLN A 45 -7.64 -29.20 11.81
C GLN A 45 -7.60 -28.17 10.68
N LEU A 46 -6.65 -28.31 9.77
CA LEU A 46 -6.64 -27.59 8.50
C LEU A 46 -7.21 -28.51 7.42
N VAL A 47 -8.32 -28.10 6.81
CA VAL A 47 -8.89 -28.78 5.64
C VAL A 47 -8.59 -27.93 4.42
N ILE A 48 -7.94 -28.52 3.42
CA ILE A 48 -7.70 -27.88 2.13
C ILE A 48 -8.70 -28.48 1.14
N ASP A 49 -9.61 -27.66 0.63
CA ASP A 49 -10.49 -28.05 -0.46
C ASP A 49 -9.80 -27.79 -1.79
N GLY A 50 -9.34 -28.84 -2.46
CA GLY A 50 -8.69 -28.75 -3.77
C GLY A 50 -9.63 -28.29 -4.91
N ASN A 51 -10.93 -28.20 -4.65
CA ASN A 51 -11.92 -27.64 -5.58
C ASN A 51 -12.41 -26.25 -5.15
N GLY A 52 -12.01 -25.78 -3.96
CA GLY A 52 -12.38 -24.49 -3.42
C GLY A 52 -11.40 -23.42 -3.91
N TYR A 53 -11.85 -22.54 -4.79
CA TYR A 53 -11.08 -21.38 -5.23
C TYR A 53 -11.56 -20.13 -4.48
N LEU A 54 -10.63 -19.37 -3.89
CA LEU A 54 -10.94 -18.09 -3.22
C LEU A 54 -11.27 -16.96 -4.20
N ARG A 55 -10.79 -17.09 -5.44
CA ARG A 55 -11.09 -16.22 -6.58
C ARG A 55 -10.89 -17.02 -7.87
N GLU A 56 -11.69 -16.71 -8.88
CA GLU A 56 -11.57 -17.33 -10.20
C GLU A 56 -10.46 -16.69 -11.05
N ASP A 57 -10.14 -15.41 -10.77
CA ASP A 57 -9.08 -14.67 -11.44
C ASP A 57 -7.68 -15.06 -10.93
N GLU A 58 -6.69 -14.98 -11.82
CA GLU A 58 -5.28 -15.19 -11.49
C GLU A 58 -4.83 -14.21 -10.38
N VAL A 59 -4.07 -14.76 -9.42
CA VAL A 59 -3.33 -13.97 -8.45
C VAL A 59 -2.07 -13.51 -9.15
N ASP A 60 -1.93 -12.20 -9.33
CA ASP A 60 -0.67 -11.58 -9.74
C ASP A 60 0.16 -11.31 -8.47
N PRO A 61 1.19 -12.12 -8.17
CA PRO A 61 1.99 -11.93 -6.96
C PRO A 61 2.71 -10.58 -6.95
N GLY A 62 3.04 -10.02 -8.12
CA GLY A 62 3.74 -8.76 -8.25
C GLY A 62 2.91 -7.57 -7.78
N LEU A 63 1.59 -7.62 -7.97
CA LEU A 63 0.64 -6.62 -7.46
C LEU A 63 0.32 -6.78 -5.96
N ILE A 64 0.56 -7.96 -5.39
CA ILE A 64 0.42 -8.20 -3.94
C ILE A 64 1.68 -7.78 -3.21
N LEU A 65 2.84 -8.09 -3.77
CA LEU A 65 4.14 -7.73 -3.26
C LEU A 65 4.56 -6.39 -3.86
N GLY A 66 3.77 -5.32 -3.68
CA GLY A 66 4.17 -3.98 -4.11
C GLY A 66 5.29 -3.39 -3.24
N GLY A 67 6.15 -2.56 -3.83
CA GLY A 67 7.08 -1.71 -3.10
C GLY A 67 6.51 -0.31 -2.91
N ASN A 68 6.95 0.42 -1.88
CA ASN A 68 6.67 1.85 -1.71
C ASN A 68 7.98 2.59 -1.43
N THR A 69 8.29 3.62 -2.23
CA THR A 69 9.51 4.41 -2.12
C THR A 69 9.23 5.89 -2.14
N GLY A 70 9.93 6.61 -1.26
CA GLY A 70 9.94 8.07 -1.21
C GLY A 70 10.84 8.68 -2.30
N ALA A 71 10.52 9.89 -2.78
CA ALA A 71 11.43 10.67 -3.63
C ALA A 71 12.76 11.00 -2.92
N TRP A 72 12.79 11.02 -1.58
CA TRP A 72 14.02 11.18 -0.80
C TRP A 72 14.90 9.92 -0.76
N SER A 73 14.48 8.82 -1.40
CA SER A 73 15.22 7.56 -1.41
C SER A 73 16.37 7.60 -2.42
N GLY A 74 17.43 8.37 -2.12
CA GLY A 74 18.60 8.51 -3.00
C GLY A 74 19.38 7.22 -3.29
N LYS A 75 19.03 6.09 -2.64
CA LYS A 75 19.57 4.76 -2.92
C LYS A 75 18.71 3.95 -3.90
N LEU A 76 17.55 4.45 -4.33
CA LEU A 76 16.68 3.72 -5.26
C LEU A 76 17.44 3.32 -6.52
N THR A 77 18.23 4.24 -7.07
CA THR A 77 18.99 4.06 -8.32
C THR A 77 20.21 3.14 -8.19
N TYR A 78 20.51 2.62 -6.99
CA TYR A 78 21.63 1.70 -6.81
C TYR A 78 21.26 0.31 -7.36
N PRO A 79 22.16 -0.36 -8.11
CA PRO A 79 21.88 -1.70 -8.64
C PRO A 79 21.42 -2.71 -7.58
N GLU A 80 22.02 -2.65 -6.39
CA GLU A 80 21.68 -3.51 -5.25
C GLU A 80 20.22 -3.35 -4.80
N SER A 81 19.64 -2.15 -4.89
CA SER A 81 18.23 -1.91 -4.59
C SER A 81 17.32 -2.67 -5.56
N GLY A 82 17.66 -2.67 -6.86
CA GLY A 82 16.94 -3.43 -7.88
C GLY A 82 17.05 -4.95 -7.69
N GLU A 83 18.25 -5.45 -7.36
CA GLU A 83 18.47 -6.87 -7.05
C GLU A 83 17.65 -7.33 -5.84
N LEU A 84 17.64 -6.54 -4.76
CA LEU A 84 16.84 -6.83 -3.56
C LEU A 84 15.35 -6.79 -3.87
N MET A 85 14.86 -5.79 -4.60
CA MET A 85 13.44 -5.68 -4.91
C MET A 85 12.94 -6.82 -5.81
N LYS A 86 13.73 -7.22 -6.81
CA LYS A 86 13.48 -8.43 -7.62
C LYS A 86 13.49 -9.69 -6.76
N GLY A 87 14.46 -9.82 -5.84
CA GLY A 87 14.57 -10.94 -4.93
C GLY A 87 13.37 -11.10 -3.99
N LEU A 88 12.73 -9.98 -3.62
CA LEU A 88 11.48 -9.95 -2.86
C LEU A 88 10.23 -10.20 -3.71
N GLY A 89 10.36 -10.20 -5.05
CA GLY A 89 9.26 -10.41 -5.98
C GLY A 89 8.40 -9.18 -6.21
N HIS A 90 8.95 -7.98 -6.02
CA HIS A 90 8.22 -6.74 -6.30
C HIS A 90 7.93 -6.59 -7.80
N GLY A 91 6.65 -6.44 -8.16
CA GLY A 91 6.22 -6.23 -9.55
C GLY A 91 5.59 -4.86 -9.81
N ILE A 92 5.33 -4.08 -8.77
CA ILE A 92 4.85 -2.70 -8.84
C ILE A 92 5.56 -1.87 -7.78
N LEU A 93 5.87 -0.62 -8.09
CA LEU A 93 6.56 0.27 -7.16
C LEU A 93 5.80 1.60 -7.04
N ARG A 94 5.44 1.98 -5.80
CA ARG A 94 4.82 3.27 -5.49
C ARG A 94 5.88 4.36 -5.35
N PHE A 95 5.67 5.49 -6.02
CA PHE A 95 6.54 6.68 -6.03
C PHE A 95 5.66 7.92 -6.29
N PRO A 96 5.95 9.13 -5.79
CA PRO A 96 7.09 9.57 -4.97
C PRO A 96 6.92 9.30 -3.48
N GLY A 97 5.85 8.58 -3.10
CA GLY A 97 5.64 8.02 -1.76
C GLY A 97 5.12 9.02 -0.72
N GLY A 98 4.13 8.59 0.06
CA GLY A 98 3.61 9.31 1.24
C GLY A 98 3.15 10.74 0.92
N ASP A 99 3.26 11.62 1.94
CA ASP A 99 2.85 13.01 1.82
C ASP A 99 3.56 13.77 0.70
N ALA A 100 4.78 13.35 0.30
CA ALA A 100 5.49 13.97 -0.81
C ALA A 100 4.73 13.87 -2.15
N ALA A 101 3.80 12.93 -2.29
CA ALA A 101 2.93 12.86 -3.47
C ALA A 101 2.05 14.13 -3.63
N ASN A 102 1.73 14.83 -2.54
CA ASN A 102 0.97 16.08 -2.60
C ASN A 102 1.83 17.30 -2.98
N ASP A 103 3.16 17.17 -3.05
CA ASP A 103 4.10 18.27 -3.32
C ASP A 103 5.08 18.02 -4.47
N TYR A 104 5.18 16.79 -4.96
CA TYR A 104 6.14 16.43 -5.98
C TYR A 104 5.74 17.01 -7.35
N CYS A 105 6.47 18.03 -7.79
CA CYS A 105 6.36 18.57 -9.15
C CYS A 105 7.25 17.78 -10.09
N TRP A 106 6.71 16.77 -10.78
CA TRP A 106 7.54 15.88 -11.60
C TRP A 106 8.18 16.60 -12.80
N VAL A 107 7.50 17.63 -13.33
CA VAL A 107 8.02 18.44 -14.45
C VAL A 107 9.25 19.20 -14.01
N TYR A 108 9.19 19.83 -12.83
CA TYR A 108 10.33 20.54 -12.26
C TYR A 108 11.48 19.57 -11.97
N GLU A 109 11.20 18.41 -11.37
CA GLU A 109 12.24 17.42 -11.03
C GLU A 109 12.92 16.84 -12.28
N LEU A 110 12.18 16.70 -13.38
CA LEU A 110 12.71 16.29 -14.68
C LEU A 110 13.66 17.34 -15.28
N GLU A 111 13.30 18.62 -15.24
CA GLU A 111 14.04 19.69 -15.92
C GLU A 111 15.18 20.29 -15.09
N GLU A 112 14.90 20.68 -13.85
CA GLU A 112 15.84 21.31 -12.93
C GLU A 112 16.19 20.31 -11.82
N GLY A 113 15.19 19.99 -11.01
CA GLY A 113 15.23 19.07 -9.88
C GLY A 113 16.19 19.43 -8.75
N GLU A 114 16.03 18.72 -7.64
CA GLU A 114 16.91 18.85 -6.48
C GLU A 114 17.81 17.62 -6.36
N ASP A 115 19.12 17.81 -6.15
CA ASP A 115 20.11 16.72 -6.11
C ASP A 115 19.82 15.61 -5.08
N TRP A 116 19.00 15.90 -4.06
CA TRP A 116 18.63 14.94 -3.02
C TRP A 116 17.34 14.17 -3.31
N LYS A 117 16.57 14.58 -4.32
CA LYS A 117 15.35 13.89 -4.75
C LYS A 117 15.66 13.00 -5.94
N VAL A 118 15.09 11.81 -5.92
CA VAL A 118 14.98 10.95 -7.08
C VAL A 118 14.11 11.66 -8.12
N LYS A 119 14.64 11.74 -9.33
CA LYS A 119 13.94 12.32 -10.48
C LYS A 119 13.04 11.30 -11.15
N ILE A 120 12.05 11.79 -11.89
CA ILE A 120 11.07 10.90 -12.54
C ILE A 120 11.72 10.01 -13.62
N ASP A 121 12.73 10.50 -14.34
CA ASP A 121 13.46 9.71 -15.34
C ASP A 121 14.31 8.60 -14.70
N GLU A 122 14.89 8.86 -13.53
CA GLU A 122 15.57 7.84 -12.72
C GLU A 122 14.61 6.75 -12.24
N TYR A 123 13.42 7.14 -11.77
CA TYR A 123 12.36 6.20 -11.40
C TYR A 123 11.90 5.36 -12.60
N VAL A 124 11.63 5.99 -13.74
CA VAL A 124 11.24 5.30 -14.98
C VAL A 124 12.33 4.33 -15.46
N ALA A 125 13.60 4.75 -15.41
CA ALA A 125 14.72 3.87 -15.75
C ALA A 125 14.79 2.67 -14.79
N PHE A 126 14.63 2.91 -13.48
CA PHE A 126 14.62 1.86 -12.47
C PHE A 126 13.51 0.82 -12.72
N LEU A 127 12.29 1.27 -13.01
CA LEU A 127 11.17 0.36 -13.32
C LEU A 127 11.49 -0.55 -14.51
N LYS A 128 12.01 0.04 -15.59
CA LYS A 128 12.34 -0.67 -16.84
C LYS A 128 13.47 -1.67 -16.66
N ASP A 129 14.52 -1.28 -15.94
CA ASP A 129 15.64 -2.17 -15.63
C ASP A 129 15.22 -3.30 -14.70
N ASN A 130 14.12 -3.12 -13.97
CA ASN A 130 13.63 -4.08 -12.98
C ASN A 130 12.35 -4.83 -13.32
N ASP A 131 11.78 -4.63 -14.51
CA ASP A 131 10.54 -5.27 -14.97
C ASP A 131 9.37 -5.05 -13.99
N MET A 132 9.21 -3.78 -13.59
CA MET A 132 8.18 -3.35 -12.63
C MET A 132 7.22 -2.35 -13.27
N GLU A 133 5.95 -2.43 -12.84
CA GLU A 133 4.91 -1.48 -13.19
C GLU A 133 4.97 -0.22 -12.31
N PRO A 134 4.60 0.96 -12.84
CA PRO A 134 4.50 2.17 -12.03
C PRO A 134 3.22 2.20 -11.19
N LEU A 135 3.34 2.62 -9.93
CA LEU A 135 2.25 3.20 -9.14
C LEU A 135 2.64 4.65 -8.76
N PHE A 136 2.15 5.63 -9.51
CA PHE A 136 2.54 7.03 -9.29
C PHE A 136 1.53 7.78 -8.41
N GLY A 137 1.99 8.37 -7.31
CA GLY A 137 1.23 9.30 -6.48
C GLY A 137 1.14 10.66 -7.17
N VAL A 138 -0.06 11.05 -7.59
CA VAL A 138 -0.32 12.25 -8.39
C VAL A 138 -0.66 13.42 -7.48
N ASN A 139 0.08 14.51 -7.63
CA ASN A 139 -0.25 15.76 -6.99
C ASN A 139 -1.57 16.33 -7.55
N ILE A 140 -2.58 16.52 -6.70
CA ILE A 140 -3.91 17.03 -7.05
C ILE A 140 -4.08 18.53 -6.74
N PHE A 141 -3.01 19.20 -6.36
CA PHE A 141 -3.00 20.61 -5.99
C PHE A 141 -2.34 21.44 -7.08
N ASP A 142 -2.96 22.57 -7.46
CA ASP A 142 -2.24 23.57 -8.23
C ASP A 142 -1.15 24.16 -7.35
N HIS A 143 0.07 24.26 -7.86
CA HIS A 143 1.24 24.62 -7.06
C HIS A 143 2.23 25.47 -7.85
N GLY A 144 3.20 26.05 -7.15
CA GLY A 144 4.22 26.89 -7.75
C GLY A 144 5.61 26.49 -7.29
N VAL A 145 6.51 26.22 -8.24
CA VAL A 145 7.91 25.88 -7.99
C VAL A 145 8.81 26.84 -8.76
N ASN A 146 9.82 27.42 -8.08
CA ASN A 146 10.73 28.40 -8.65
C ASN A 146 10.07 29.57 -9.42
N GLY A 147 8.87 29.97 -8.99
CA GLY A 147 8.10 31.07 -9.61
C GLY A 147 7.34 30.68 -10.88
N VAL A 148 7.33 29.40 -11.26
CA VAL A 148 6.48 28.84 -12.31
C VAL A 148 5.25 28.23 -11.66
N TRP A 149 4.07 28.51 -12.21
CA TRP A 149 2.80 27.96 -11.72
C TRP A 149 2.42 26.74 -12.54
N HIS A 150 1.98 25.69 -11.84
CA HIS A 150 1.61 24.40 -12.41
C HIS A 150 0.14 24.11 -12.09
N ASN A 151 -0.63 23.71 -13.11
CA ASN A 151 -1.99 23.24 -12.94
C ASN A 151 -2.01 21.72 -12.77
N ALA A 152 -2.62 21.22 -11.69
CA ALA A 152 -2.60 19.80 -11.34
C ALA A 152 -3.18 18.89 -12.43
N LEU A 153 -4.27 19.32 -13.08
CA LEU A 153 -4.92 18.53 -14.14
C LEU A 153 -4.02 18.43 -15.37
N GLU A 154 -3.46 19.55 -15.83
CA GLU A 154 -2.54 19.57 -16.97
C GLU A 154 -1.28 18.75 -16.68
N GLU A 155 -0.72 18.88 -15.48
CA GLU A 155 0.46 18.14 -15.03
C GLU A 155 0.19 16.62 -14.95
N ALA A 156 -0.97 16.22 -14.44
CA ALA A 156 -1.37 14.81 -14.38
C ALA A 156 -1.59 14.19 -15.78
N VAL A 157 -2.18 14.93 -16.72
CA VAL A 157 -2.31 14.49 -18.12
C VAL A 157 -0.95 14.36 -18.79
N ALA A 158 -0.04 15.31 -18.55
CA ALA A 158 1.31 15.27 -19.08
C ALA A 158 2.11 14.09 -18.50
N LEU A 159 1.91 13.76 -17.21
CA LEU A 159 2.51 12.59 -16.58
C LEU A 159 2.12 11.28 -17.27
N VAL A 160 0.82 11.09 -17.54
CA VAL A 160 0.30 9.90 -18.25
C VAL A 160 0.96 9.74 -19.62
N LYS A 161 1.04 10.83 -20.38
CA LYS A 161 1.69 10.84 -21.70
C LYS A 161 3.19 10.55 -21.60
N TYR A 162 3.86 11.15 -20.62
CA TYR A 162 5.28 10.89 -20.37
C TYR A 162 5.55 9.41 -20.07
N MET A 163 4.72 8.77 -19.24
CA MET A 163 4.83 7.34 -18.95
C MET A 163 4.59 6.49 -20.21
N GLU A 164 3.54 6.81 -20.99
CA GLU A 164 3.26 6.13 -22.27
C GLU A 164 4.44 6.24 -23.25
N GLU A 165 4.98 7.44 -23.46
CA GLU A 165 6.13 7.71 -24.34
C GLU A 165 7.39 6.94 -23.90
N ASN A 166 7.52 6.64 -22.60
CA ASN A 166 8.63 5.88 -22.05
C ASN A 166 8.41 4.36 -22.03
N GLY A 167 7.28 3.89 -22.54
CA GLY A 167 6.92 2.46 -22.62
C GLY A 167 6.27 1.91 -21.35
N LEU A 168 5.74 2.77 -20.49
CA LEU A 168 5.06 2.45 -19.23
C LEU A 168 3.58 2.92 -19.23
N GLY A 169 2.97 2.97 -20.43
CA GLY A 169 1.54 3.28 -20.58
C GLY A 169 0.65 2.24 -19.90
N GLY A 170 -0.59 2.61 -19.56
CA GLY A 170 -1.50 1.74 -18.82
C GLY A 170 -1.15 1.52 -17.33
N GLY A 171 -0.19 2.27 -16.80
CA GLY A 171 0.26 2.22 -15.41
C GLY A 171 -0.80 2.60 -14.36
N TYR A 172 -0.38 2.56 -13.09
CA TYR A 172 -1.24 2.85 -11.93
C TYR A 172 -0.98 4.25 -11.39
N TYR A 173 -2.04 4.96 -11.00
CA TYR A 173 -1.98 6.33 -10.51
C TYR A 173 -2.90 6.52 -9.30
N GLU A 174 -2.34 6.94 -8.18
CA GLU A 174 -3.07 7.25 -6.95
C GLU A 174 -3.17 8.77 -6.78
N LEU A 175 -4.39 9.30 -6.79
CA LEU A 175 -4.61 10.75 -6.80
C LEU A 175 -4.63 11.28 -5.36
N GLY A 176 -3.61 12.06 -5.00
CA GLY A 176 -3.42 12.55 -3.64
C GLY A 176 -2.97 11.47 -2.65
N ASN A 177 -2.60 11.92 -1.44
CA ASN A 177 -2.18 11.07 -0.34
C ASN A 177 -2.72 11.63 0.99
N GLU A 178 -3.41 10.80 1.79
CA GLU A 178 -3.82 11.11 3.17
C GLU A 178 -4.43 12.51 3.36
N ASN A 179 -5.22 12.96 2.38
CA ASN A 179 -5.84 14.30 2.44
C ASN A 179 -6.93 14.38 3.52
N ASP A 180 -7.30 13.26 4.15
CA ASP A 180 -8.17 13.21 5.32
C ASP A 180 -7.45 13.61 6.63
N GLY A 181 -6.11 13.59 6.63
CA GLY A 181 -5.26 13.79 7.79
C GLY A 181 -5.11 15.26 8.22
N PRO A 182 -5.32 15.61 9.50
CA PRO A 182 -5.05 16.97 10.00
C PRO A 182 -3.57 17.36 10.00
N TRP A 183 -2.63 16.42 9.87
CA TRP A 183 -1.21 16.74 9.71
C TRP A 183 -0.94 17.50 8.42
N ASN A 184 -1.75 17.29 7.39
CA ASN A 184 -1.64 17.96 6.08
C ASN A 184 -2.26 19.38 6.08
N ALA A 185 -2.80 19.86 7.22
CA ALA A 185 -3.45 21.16 7.29
C ALA A 185 -2.51 22.35 7.15
N HIS A 186 -1.25 22.21 7.60
CA HIS A 186 -0.28 23.31 7.60
C HIS A 186 0.13 23.74 6.19
N ASP A 187 0.13 22.79 5.25
CA ASP A 187 0.43 23.02 3.84
C ASP A 187 -0.83 23.19 2.98
N GLY A 188 -2.01 23.26 3.62
CA GLY A 188 -3.29 23.42 2.92
C GLY A 188 -3.75 22.18 2.15
N GLN A 189 -3.18 21.02 2.47
CA GLN A 189 -3.43 19.74 1.80
C GLN A 189 -4.46 18.86 2.52
N GLN A 190 -4.90 19.25 3.73
CA GLN A 190 -6.07 18.64 4.35
C GLN A 190 -7.33 19.09 3.61
N LEU A 191 -8.12 18.13 3.13
CA LEU A 191 -9.36 18.37 2.40
C LEU A 191 -10.52 17.69 3.12
N THR A 192 -11.69 18.30 3.08
CA THR A 192 -12.94 17.55 3.24
C THR A 192 -13.11 16.56 2.09
N ILE A 193 -14.00 15.57 2.26
CA ILE A 193 -14.25 14.60 1.19
C ILE A 193 -14.88 15.25 -0.05
N GLU A 194 -15.71 16.28 0.13
CA GLU A 194 -16.28 17.06 -0.96
C GLU A 194 -15.19 17.80 -1.75
N GLU A 195 -14.28 18.51 -1.07
CA GLU A 195 -13.17 19.22 -1.70
C GLU A 195 -12.20 18.26 -2.42
N TYR A 196 -11.98 17.06 -1.85
CA TYR A 196 -11.19 16.02 -2.50
C TYR A 196 -11.86 15.53 -3.78
N LEU A 197 -13.18 15.27 -3.78
CA LEU A 197 -13.91 14.84 -4.98
C LEU A 197 -13.97 15.91 -6.07
N GLU A 198 -14.05 17.20 -5.68
CA GLU A 198 -13.96 18.34 -6.60
C GLU A 198 -12.64 18.38 -7.37
N LYS A 199 -11.55 17.86 -6.78
CA LYS A 199 -10.24 17.72 -7.43
C LYS A 199 -10.11 16.38 -8.17
N TYR A 200 -10.45 15.29 -7.50
CA TYR A 200 -10.27 13.92 -8.00
C TYR A 200 -11.00 13.70 -9.33
N ILE A 201 -12.30 14.00 -9.40
CA ILE A 201 -13.14 13.62 -10.54
C ILE A 201 -12.68 14.27 -11.85
N PRO A 202 -12.41 15.60 -11.91
CA PRO A 202 -11.91 16.23 -13.14
C PRO A 202 -10.53 15.70 -13.57
N ILE A 203 -9.60 15.51 -12.61
CA ILE A 203 -8.25 15.02 -12.90
C ILE A 203 -8.31 13.57 -13.41
N ALA A 204 -9.00 12.68 -12.69
CA ALA A 204 -9.22 11.29 -13.06
C ALA A 204 -9.81 11.15 -14.47
N ARG A 205 -10.81 11.97 -14.79
CA ARG A 205 -11.43 12.00 -16.12
C ARG A 205 -10.43 12.39 -17.20
N ALA A 206 -9.70 13.49 -16.99
CA ALA A 206 -8.73 13.97 -17.96
C ALA A 206 -7.59 12.96 -18.19
N MET A 207 -7.13 12.29 -17.13
CA MET A 207 -6.13 11.22 -17.23
C MET A 207 -6.66 10.01 -18.03
N LYS A 208 -7.89 9.55 -17.78
CA LYS A 208 -8.53 8.47 -18.56
C LYS A 208 -8.79 8.85 -20.01
N GLU A 209 -9.06 10.12 -20.29
CA GLU A 209 -9.18 10.63 -21.67
C GLU A 209 -7.84 10.62 -22.40
N ALA A 210 -6.73 10.86 -21.69
CA ALA A 210 -5.38 10.77 -22.24
C ALA A 210 -4.93 9.33 -22.52
N ASP A 211 -5.17 8.43 -21.57
CA ASP A 211 -4.95 6.98 -21.74
C ASP A 211 -6.06 6.19 -21.00
N PRO A 212 -7.00 5.56 -21.72
CA PRO A 212 -8.10 4.82 -21.10
C PRO A 212 -7.65 3.50 -20.43
N THR A 213 -6.40 3.08 -20.64
CA THR A 213 -5.89 1.80 -20.13
C THR A 213 -5.34 1.90 -18.70
N ILE A 214 -4.97 3.10 -18.24
CA ILE A 214 -4.43 3.36 -16.89
C ILE A 214 -5.35 2.84 -15.79
N LYS A 215 -4.78 2.64 -14.60
CA LYS A 215 -5.52 2.28 -13.38
C LYS A 215 -5.50 3.44 -12.40
N LEU A 216 -6.68 3.87 -11.98
CA LEU A 216 -6.83 4.97 -11.03
C LEU A 216 -7.14 4.46 -9.64
N LEU A 217 -6.48 5.05 -8.65
CA LEU A 217 -6.61 4.73 -7.24
C LEU A 217 -7.00 5.98 -6.45
N GLY A 218 -7.76 5.76 -5.39
CA GLY A 218 -8.08 6.77 -4.40
C GLY A 218 -8.95 6.18 -3.30
N PRO A 219 -9.08 6.87 -2.15
CA PRO A 219 -8.54 8.20 -1.91
C PRO A 219 -7.28 8.22 -1.02
N ALA A 220 -6.57 7.09 -0.92
CA ALA A 220 -5.40 6.94 -0.05
C ALA A 220 -5.68 7.36 1.41
N VAL A 221 -6.82 6.88 1.97
CA VAL A 221 -7.23 7.22 3.35
C VAL A 221 -6.15 6.74 4.32
N SER A 222 -5.74 7.60 5.27
CA SER A 222 -4.67 7.28 6.23
C SER A 222 -4.96 6.15 7.22
N GLY A 223 -6.18 5.59 7.20
CA GLY A 223 -6.57 4.50 8.06
C GLY A 223 -8.05 4.14 7.92
N TYR A 224 -8.59 3.43 8.90
CA TYR A 224 -9.96 2.91 8.81
C TYR A 224 -10.88 3.21 10.00
N ASP A 225 -10.42 3.16 11.25
CA ASP A 225 -11.34 3.08 12.40
C ASP A 225 -11.77 4.42 13.02
N ASN A 226 -11.08 5.53 12.71
CA ASN A 226 -11.43 6.84 13.25
C ASN A 226 -12.81 7.32 12.74
N GLN A 227 -13.77 7.39 13.66
CA GLN A 227 -15.18 7.74 13.37
C GLN A 227 -15.38 9.18 12.90
N LYS A 228 -14.42 10.08 13.16
CA LYS A 228 -14.53 11.51 12.80
C LYS A 228 -13.71 11.87 11.57
N GLN A 229 -12.86 10.97 11.10
CA GLN A 229 -11.90 11.22 10.03
C GLN A 229 -12.01 10.13 8.97
N HIS A 230 -11.47 8.93 9.25
CA HIS A 230 -11.42 7.82 8.29
C HIS A 230 -12.81 7.39 7.83
N LYS A 231 -13.79 7.22 8.73
CA LYS A 231 -15.14 6.75 8.37
C LYS A 231 -15.87 7.71 7.41
N PRO A 232 -16.00 9.02 7.73
CA PRO A 232 -16.57 9.98 6.78
C PRO A 232 -15.86 9.99 5.43
N TYR A 233 -14.53 9.86 5.40
CA TYR A 233 -13.77 9.89 4.16
C TYR A 233 -14.01 8.64 3.29
N ILE A 234 -13.97 7.45 3.91
CA ILE A 234 -14.28 6.17 3.24
C ILE A 234 -15.71 6.20 2.69
N GLU A 235 -16.68 6.57 3.51
CA GLU A 235 -18.09 6.57 3.12
C GLU A 235 -18.38 7.63 2.06
N GLY A 236 -17.84 8.84 2.23
CA GLY A 236 -18.04 9.94 1.30
C GLY A 236 -17.35 9.69 -0.05
N PHE A 237 -16.18 9.06 -0.09
CA PHE A 237 -15.55 8.70 -1.37
C PHE A 237 -16.37 7.64 -2.10
N ILE A 238 -16.79 6.57 -1.42
CA ILE A 238 -17.60 5.51 -2.03
C ILE A 238 -18.93 6.08 -2.58
N GLU A 239 -19.58 6.96 -1.82
CA GLU A 239 -20.83 7.60 -2.25
C GLU A 239 -20.59 8.59 -3.41
N GLY A 240 -19.55 9.42 -3.32
CA GLY A 240 -19.17 10.39 -4.35
C GLY A 240 -18.79 9.75 -5.68
N MET A 241 -18.26 8.52 -5.65
CA MET A 241 -17.94 7.75 -6.85
C MET A 241 -19.14 7.00 -7.45
N ARG A 242 -20.34 7.07 -6.85
CA ARG A 242 -21.55 6.52 -7.49
C ARG A 242 -21.80 7.20 -8.84
N GLY A 243 -21.93 6.40 -9.88
CA GLY A 243 -22.09 6.92 -11.25
C GLY A 243 -20.78 7.37 -11.92
N HIS A 244 -19.65 7.29 -11.20
CA HIS A 244 -18.30 7.58 -11.67
C HIS A 244 -17.36 6.37 -11.54
N GLY A 245 -17.91 5.16 -11.48
CA GLY A 245 -17.13 3.93 -11.25
C GLY A 245 -16.10 3.62 -12.34
N ASP A 246 -16.17 4.27 -13.50
CA ASP A 246 -15.16 4.22 -14.57
C ASP A 246 -13.90 5.05 -14.26
N LEU A 247 -13.98 5.96 -13.29
CA LEU A 247 -12.89 6.85 -12.88
C LEU A 247 -12.10 6.33 -11.68
N VAL A 248 -12.45 5.16 -11.14
CA VAL A 248 -11.72 4.51 -10.04
C VAL A 248 -11.62 3.01 -10.29
N ASP A 249 -10.41 2.48 -10.36
CA ASP A 249 -10.14 1.05 -10.52
C ASP A 249 -9.87 0.38 -9.16
N TYR A 250 -9.26 1.12 -8.21
CA TYR A 250 -8.99 0.64 -6.86
C TYR A 250 -9.37 1.68 -5.80
N PHE A 251 -10.06 1.23 -4.76
CA PHE A 251 -10.16 1.93 -3.50
C PHE A 251 -8.84 1.74 -2.73
N SER A 252 -8.13 2.83 -2.44
CA SER A 252 -6.87 2.78 -1.69
C SER A 252 -6.99 3.33 -0.26
N TYR A 253 -6.33 2.66 0.68
CA TYR A 253 -6.25 3.06 2.08
C TYR A 253 -5.01 2.48 2.75
N HIS A 254 -4.65 3.03 3.90
CA HIS A 254 -3.44 2.68 4.62
C HIS A 254 -3.76 1.84 5.85
N TYR A 255 -2.81 0.96 6.22
CA TYR A 255 -2.94 0.12 7.40
C TYR A 255 -1.61 -0.01 8.14
N TYR A 256 -1.55 0.59 9.33
CA TYR A 256 -0.38 0.56 10.23
C TYR A 256 -0.63 -0.17 11.56
N GLY A 257 -1.77 -0.86 11.72
CA GLY A 257 -2.05 -1.69 12.91
C GLY A 257 -2.29 -0.92 14.22
N GLU A 258 -2.74 0.34 14.11
CA GLU A 258 -3.26 1.26 15.16
C GLU A 258 -2.37 1.66 16.33
N THR A 259 -1.23 1.01 16.57
CA THR A 259 -0.26 1.47 17.56
C THR A 259 1.14 1.40 17.01
N TRP A 260 1.77 2.56 16.92
CA TRP A 260 3.21 2.70 16.82
C TRP A 260 3.86 1.78 17.85
N ILE A 261 4.73 0.87 17.39
CA ILE A 261 5.56 0.11 18.30
C ILE A 261 6.56 1.12 18.87
N ASP A 262 6.29 1.54 20.10
CA ASP A 262 7.23 2.35 20.86
C ASP A 262 8.52 1.54 21.10
N GLN A 263 9.67 2.21 21.04
CA GLN A 263 11.01 1.64 21.24
C GLN A 263 11.14 0.83 22.54
N SER A 264 10.31 1.14 23.55
CA SER A 264 10.28 0.39 24.81
C SER A 264 9.82 -1.07 24.66
N ASN A 265 9.25 -1.45 23.50
CA ASN A 265 8.62 -2.74 23.26
C ASN A 265 7.54 -3.10 24.31
N ASN A 266 7.06 -2.10 25.06
CA ASN A 266 6.00 -2.27 26.05
C ASN A 266 4.66 -2.58 25.38
N ASN A 267 4.47 -2.04 24.17
CA ASN A 267 3.40 -2.45 23.27
C ASN A 267 3.86 -3.68 22.49
N ARG A 268 3.69 -4.87 23.09
CA ARG A 268 3.95 -6.15 22.40
C ARG A 268 3.28 -6.17 21.02
N ILE A 269 3.85 -6.91 20.07
CA ILE A 269 3.18 -7.21 18.80
C ILE A 269 1.80 -7.81 19.12
N ASN A 270 0.73 -7.08 18.78
CA ASN A 270 -0.62 -7.59 18.95
C ASN A 270 -0.93 -8.54 17.78
N LEU A 271 -1.01 -9.83 18.07
CA LEU A 271 -1.27 -10.88 17.09
C LEU A 271 -2.74 -10.97 16.65
N THR A 272 -3.65 -10.16 17.19
CA THR A 272 -5.05 -10.04 16.70
C THR A 272 -5.19 -9.08 15.50
N ARG A 273 -4.14 -8.33 15.18
CA ARG A 273 -4.14 -7.31 14.12
C ARG A 273 -4.39 -7.86 12.71
N PRO A 274 -3.82 -9.00 12.28
CA PRO A 274 -4.11 -9.54 10.94
C PRO A 274 -5.61 -9.83 10.71
N GLN A 275 -6.37 -10.15 11.76
CA GLN A 275 -7.81 -10.38 11.69
C GLN A 275 -8.59 -9.08 11.48
N GLU A 276 -8.12 -7.96 12.04
CA GLU A 276 -8.72 -6.65 11.81
C GLU A 276 -8.60 -6.26 10.35
N LEU A 277 -7.41 -6.40 9.74
CA LEU A 277 -7.19 -6.10 8.32
C LEU A 277 -8.19 -6.81 7.39
N ALA A 278 -8.42 -8.11 7.63
CA ALA A 278 -9.39 -8.89 6.85
C ALA A 278 -10.82 -8.37 7.02
N GLY A 279 -11.19 -7.98 8.25
CA GLY A 279 -12.48 -7.37 8.55
C GLY A 279 -12.67 -6.01 7.87
N GLN A 280 -11.66 -5.14 7.93
CA GLN A 280 -11.68 -3.82 7.26
C GLN A 280 -11.84 -3.96 5.75
N ALA A 281 -11.05 -4.85 5.13
CA ALA A 281 -11.16 -5.13 3.70
C ALA A 281 -12.54 -5.70 3.31
N GLY A 282 -13.13 -6.54 4.16
CA GLY A 282 -14.48 -7.08 3.96
C GLY A 282 -15.58 -6.01 4.02
N ASP A 283 -15.47 -5.09 4.97
CA ASP A 283 -16.41 -3.96 5.11
C ASP A 283 -16.35 -3.02 3.91
N ILE A 284 -15.14 -2.56 3.51
CA ILE A 284 -14.96 -1.68 2.35
C ILE A 284 -15.53 -2.33 1.08
N ARG A 285 -15.22 -3.60 0.83
CA ARG A 285 -15.77 -4.34 -0.32
C ARG A 285 -17.30 -4.43 -0.28
N SER A 286 -17.87 -4.65 0.89
CA SER A 286 -19.33 -4.71 1.06
C SER A 286 -19.99 -3.35 0.77
N ARG A 287 -19.36 -2.25 1.19
CA ARG A 287 -19.81 -0.88 0.91
C ARG A 287 -19.70 -0.53 -0.57
N LEU A 288 -18.56 -0.84 -1.21
CA LEU A 288 -18.40 -0.69 -2.66
C LEU A 288 -19.49 -1.46 -3.42
N ALA A 289 -19.74 -2.72 -3.05
CA ALA A 289 -20.80 -3.51 -3.66
C ALA A 289 -22.19 -2.88 -3.47
N ALA A 290 -22.52 -2.38 -2.27
CA ALA A 290 -23.77 -1.68 -1.99
C ALA A 290 -23.90 -0.34 -2.76
N ALA A 291 -22.77 0.25 -3.16
CA ALA A 291 -22.72 1.44 -4.00
C ALA A 291 -22.82 1.14 -5.52
N GLY A 292 -22.85 -0.13 -5.92
CA GLY A 292 -22.80 -0.53 -7.33
C GLY A 292 -21.39 -0.45 -7.92
N LEU A 293 -20.37 -0.47 -7.06
CA LEU A 293 -18.94 -0.37 -7.38
C LEU A 293 -18.22 -1.71 -7.13
N SER A 294 -18.89 -2.85 -7.33
CA SER A 294 -18.31 -4.16 -7.04
C SER A 294 -17.13 -4.54 -7.94
N HIS A 295 -16.90 -3.81 -9.03
CA HIS A 295 -15.73 -3.95 -9.90
C HIS A 295 -14.49 -3.22 -9.37
N VAL A 296 -14.67 -2.26 -8.46
CA VAL A 296 -13.58 -1.51 -7.82
C VAL A 296 -12.82 -2.43 -6.88
N LYS A 297 -11.53 -2.58 -7.11
CA LYS A 297 -10.63 -3.43 -6.33
C LYS A 297 -10.19 -2.70 -5.05
N LEU A 298 -9.49 -3.41 -4.17
CA LEU A 298 -8.91 -2.83 -2.96
C LEU A 298 -7.38 -2.78 -3.10
N ALA A 299 -6.78 -1.65 -2.78
CA ALA A 299 -5.33 -1.49 -2.68
C ALA A 299 -4.96 -1.02 -1.27
N ILE A 300 -3.96 -1.66 -0.67
CA ILE A 300 -3.36 -1.20 0.59
C ILE A 300 -1.99 -0.67 0.21
N THR A 301 -1.92 0.61 -0.11
CA THR A 301 -0.75 1.27 -0.72
C THR A 301 0.28 1.71 0.31
N GLU A 302 -0.09 1.69 1.58
CA GLU A 302 0.80 1.75 2.73
C GLU A 302 0.42 0.70 3.76
N TYR A 303 1.37 -0.18 4.08
CA TYR A 303 1.18 -1.30 4.98
C TYR A 303 2.47 -1.59 5.75
N ASN A 304 2.42 -1.53 7.08
CA ASN A 304 3.51 -2.03 7.92
C ASN A 304 3.10 -2.20 9.40
N ALA A 305 3.97 -2.81 10.20
CA ALA A 305 4.05 -2.55 11.63
C ALA A 305 4.97 -1.34 11.84
N ALA A 306 4.42 -0.14 11.96
CA ALA A 306 5.25 1.05 12.11
C ALA A 306 5.96 1.09 13.48
N VAL A 307 7.28 1.17 13.45
CA VAL A 307 8.14 1.43 14.62
C VAL A 307 8.65 2.86 14.48
N TRP A 308 8.35 3.73 15.45
CA TRP A 308 8.83 5.12 15.44
C TRP A 308 9.84 5.34 16.56
N GLY A 309 10.85 6.16 16.27
CA GLY A 309 11.90 6.50 17.20
C GLY A 309 12.70 7.69 16.71
N GLU A 310 12.83 8.72 17.53
CA GLU A 310 13.72 9.84 17.25
C GLU A 310 15.15 9.31 17.07
N SER A 311 15.73 9.58 15.90
CA SER A 311 17.03 9.06 15.49
C SER A 311 18.15 9.77 16.23
N ASP A 312 18.61 9.17 17.32
CA ASP A 312 19.96 9.42 17.86
C ASP A 312 20.72 8.13 18.20
N VAL A 313 20.20 6.95 17.83
CA VAL A 313 20.89 5.68 18.07
C VAL A 313 20.84 4.75 16.87
N ASP A 314 22.04 4.38 16.44
CA ASP A 314 22.34 3.30 15.50
C ASP A 314 21.49 2.05 15.74
N LYS A 315 20.80 1.61 14.68
CA LYS A 315 20.41 0.23 14.36
C LYS A 315 19.32 -0.40 15.23
N CYS A 316 18.20 -0.74 14.58
CA CYS A 316 17.33 -1.84 14.98
C CYS A 316 18.18 -3.12 15.12
N VAL A 317 18.45 -3.53 16.35
CA VAL A 317 18.93 -4.88 16.65
C VAL A 317 17.69 -5.72 16.91
N ILE A 318 17.42 -6.68 16.03
CA ILE A 318 16.49 -7.77 16.32
C ILE A 318 17.27 -8.75 17.20
N GLU A 319 16.98 -8.76 18.49
CA GLU A 319 17.40 -9.84 19.41
C GLU A 319 16.47 -11.05 19.33
#